data_AF-A0A453SPI0-F1
#
_entry.id   AF-A0A453SPI0-F1
#
_cell.length_a   1.000
_cell.length_b   1.000
_cell.length_c   1.000
_cell.angle_alpha   90.00
_cell.angle_beta   90.00
_cell.angle_gamma   90.00
#
_symmetry.space_group_name_H-M   'P 1'
#
loop_
_entity.id
_entity.type
_entity.pdbx_description
1 polymer ?
#
loop_
_entity_poly.entity_id
_entity_poly.type
_entity_poly.pdbx_seq_one_letter_code
_entity_poly.pdbx_strand_id
1 'polypeptide(L)'
;QVDGTYQFNLEGLVPRLCELAQEAGEDQRATSLRAAGLQALSAMIWFMGELSHISSEFDNVVEVVLENYKPQRAQIDDQVTKVPDNEFAQEVPKTEENNSPFVIIEIPTWESIVNAKGGVNLPTEDAKDPKLWSRICVHNMAKFAREATTFRRILESVFRCFGSSSSWSPDNGLALCVLLDMQLLVEHSGLNMHLLLALLIKHIENKAMVKQPDMQLSIVEVAAILAEQSNAQASVATIGAISDLVRHLKRTFHITLGSKDVELVKRNEKYRKAIDECLVE
;
A
#
# COMPACT_ATOMS: atom_id res chain seq x y z
N GLN A 1 -6.79 19.44 28.61
CA GLN A 1 -6.91 18.32 29.58
C GLN A 1 -8.07 17.38 29.24
N VAL A 2 -9.23 17.90 28.81
CA VAL A 2 -10.39 17.08 28.39
C VAL A 2 -10.10 16.18 27.16
N ASP A 3 -9.34 16.70 26.19
CA ASP A 3 -9.01 15.97 24.95
C ASP A 3 -8.15 14.72 25.20
N GLY A 4 -7.11 14.84 26.04
CA GLY A 4 -6.26 13.70 26.41
C GLY A 4 -6.98 12.59 27.19
N THR A 5 -8.06 12.90 27.90
CA THR A 5 -8.89 11.89 28.59
C THR A 5 -9.72 11.08 27.61
N TYR A 6 -10.30 11.73 26.59
CA TYR A 6 -11.02 11.02 25.53
C TYR A 6 -10.07 10.17 24.68
N GLN A 7 -8.89 10.70 24.36
CA GLN A 7 -7.85 9.97 23.65
C GLN A 7 -7.44 8.69 24.40
N PHE A 8 -7.12 8.78 25.69
CA PHE A 8 -6.73 7.62 26.50
C PHE A 8 -7.84 6.57 26.59
N ASN A 9 -9.09 7.01 26.74
CA ASN A 9 -10.24 6.10 26.81
C ASN A 9 -10.47 5.36 25.48
N LEU A 10 -10.31 6.05 24.34
CA LEU A 10 -10.45 5.46 23.02
C LEU A 10 -9.28 4.52 22.69
N GLU A 11 -8.06 4.84 23.12
CA GLU A 11 -6.90 3.96 22.98
C GLU A 11 -7.11 2.62 23.70
N GLY A 12 -7.73 2.64 24.89
CA GLY A 12 -8.09 1.42 25.62
C GLY A 12 -9.03 0.47 24.86
N LEU A 13 -9.73 0.95 23.82
CA LEU A 13 -10.61 0.12 22.98
C LEU A 13 -9.86 -0.59 21.86
N VAL A 14 -8.69 -0.10 21.43
CA VAL A 14 -7.97 -0.60 20.24
C VAL A 14 -7.76 -2.12 20.29
N PRO A 15 -7.28 -2.74 21.38
CA PRO A 15 -7.11 -4.19 21.42
C PRO A 15 -8.40 -4.97 21.15
N ARG A 16 -9.54 -4.51 21.69
CA ARG A 16 -10.85 -5.15 21.47
C ARG A 16 -11.35 -5.00 20.04
N LEU A 17 -11.06 -3.86 19.41
CA LEU A 17 -11.40 -3.66 18.00
C LEU A 17 -10.58 -4.56 17.09
N CYS A 18 -9.30 -4.78 17.41
CA CYS A 18 -8.46 -5.76 16.72
C CYS A 18 -9.02 -7.18 16.85
N GLU A 19 -9.41 -7.61 18.06
CA GLU A 19 -10.04 -8.91 18.30
C GLU A 19 -11.31 -9.10 17.44
N LEU A 20 -12.18 -8.09 17.36
CA LEU A 20 -13.38 -8.14 16.52
C LEU A 20 -13.04 -8.24 15.03
N ALA A 21 -12.02 -7.52 14.58
CA ALA A 21 -11.53 -7.54 13.21
C ALA A 21 -10.82 -8.86 12.84
N GLN A 22 -10.50 -9.70 13.82
CA GLN A 22 -9.92 -11.04 13.66
C GLN A 22 -10.90 -12.16 14.02
N GLU A 23 -12.21 -11.88 14.12
CA GLU A 23 -13.21 -12.88 14.46
C GLU A 23 -13.08 -14.11 13.56
N ALA A 24 -13.00 -15.29 14.19
CA ALA A 24 -12.77 -16.55 13.50
C ALA A 24 -14.05 -17.07 12.83
N GLY A 25 -13.89 -17.72 11.68
CA GLY A 25 -14.98 -18.34 10.94
C GLY A 25 -15.37 -17.58 9.67
N GLU A 26 -16.13 -18.25 8.81
CA GLU A 26 -16.53 -17.75 7.48
C GLU A 26 -18.04 -17.45 7.41
N ASP A 27 -18.75 -17.58 8.53
CA ASP A 27 -20.17 -17.29 8.57
C ASP A 27 -20.46 -15.78 8.47
N GLN A 28 -21.75 -15.45 8.23
CA GLN A 28 -22.18 -14.07 8.09
C GLN A 28 -21.94 -13.25 9.37
N ARG A 29 -22.00 -13.90 10.54
CA ARG A 29 -21.76 -13.25 11.83
C ARG A 29 -20.30 -12.84 11.96
N ALA A 30 -19.36 -13.74 11.72
CA ALA A 30 -17.93 -13.48 11.76
C ALA A 30 -17.55 -12.39 10.75
N THR A 31 -18.08 -12.47 9.53
CA THR A 31 -17.86 -11.44 8.50
C THR A 31 -18.38 -10.06 8.94
N SER A 32 -19.57 -10.01 9.55
CA SER A 32 -20.15 -8.76 10.07
C SER A 32 -19.36 -8.19 11.25
N LEU A 33 -18.84 -9.05 12.13
CA LEU A 33 -17.99 -8.65 13.25
C LEU A 33 -16.65 -8.10 12.74
N ARG A 34 -16.03 -8.75 11.75
CA ARG A 34 -14.81 -8.24 11.11
C ARG A 34 -15.03 -6.89 10.46
N ALA A 35 -16.12 -6.73 9.71
CA ALA A 35 -16.46 -5.45 9.08
C ALA A 35 -16.69 -4.34 10.12
N ALA A 36 -17.43 -4.62 11.20
CA ALA A 36 -17.66 -3.64 12.27
C ALA A 36 -16.37 -3.28 13.03
N GLY A 37 -15.51 -4.27 13.29
CA GLY A 37 -14.20 -4.06 13.90
C GLY A 37 -13.31 -3.17 13.03
N LEU A 38 -13.20 -3.47 11.74
CA LEU A 38 -12.42 -2.69 10.78
C LEU A 38 -13.02 -1.30 10.55
N GLN A 39 -14.34 -1.14 10.52
CA GLN A 39 -14.99 0.16 10.49
C GLN A 39 -14.59 1.00 11.71
N ALA A 40 -14.63 0.42 12.92
CA ALA A 40 -14.23 1.13 14.13
C ALA A 40 -12.72 1.46 14.13
N LEU A 41 -11.87 0.54 13.67
CA LEU A 41 -10.44 0.79 13.49
C LEU A 41 -10.19 1.91 12.46
N SER A 42 -10.95 1.96 11.37
CA SER A 42 -10.82 3.02 10.37
C SER A 42 -11.10 4.41 10.97
N ALA A 43 -12.11 4.51 11.86
CA ALA A 43 -12.40 5.73 12.60
C ALA A 43 -11.30 6.05 13.62
N MET A 44 -10.73 5.05 14.29
CA MET A 44 -9.61 5.23 15.21
C MET A 44 -8.35 5.73 14.50
N ILE A 45 -8.02 5.20 13.32
CA ILE A 45 -6.88 5.65 12.52
C ILE A 45 -7.11 7.10 12.05
N TRP A 46 -8.31 7.43 11.60
CA TRP A 46 -8.65 8.81 11.23
C TRP A 46 -8.49 9.75 12.43
N PHE A 47 -9.00 9.38 13.60
CA PHE A 47 -8.91 10.16 14.82
C PHE A 47 -7.46 10.34 15.31
N MET A 48 -6.64 9.29 15.23
CA MET A 48 -5.19 9.36 15.48
C MET A 48 -4.54 10.45 14.62
N GLY A 49 -5.02 10.64 13.39
CA GLY A 49 -4.53 11.69 12.52
C GLY A 49 -4.99 13.10 12.79
N GLU A 50 -6.21 13.27 13.27
CA GLU A 50 -6.67 14.59 13.71
C GLU A 50 -5.93 15.06 14.98
N LEU A 51 -5.49 14.13 15.84
CA LEU A 51 -4.73 14.44 17.05
C LEU A 51 -3.19 14.36 16.89
N SER A 52 -2.68 14.00 15.71
CA SER A 52 -1.25 13.71 15.49
C SER A 52 -0.65 12.74 16.52
N HIS A 53 -1.41 11.71 16.91
CA HIS A 53 -1.01 10.73 17.90
C HIS A 53 -1.06 9.30 17.34
N ILE A 54 -0.01 8.51 17.59
CA ILE A 54 0.05 7.10 17.20
C ILE A 54 -0.07 6.23 18.45
N SER A 55 -1.10 5.39 18.51
CA SER A 55 -1.29 4.43 19.60
C SER A 55 -0.10 3.46 19.74
N SER A 56 0.19 3.03 20.97
CA SER A 56 1.16 1.94 21.20
C SER A 56 0.77 0.63 20.51
N GLU A 57 -0.53 0.43 20.30
CA GLU A 57 -1.10 -0.76 19.64
C GLU A 57 -1.14 -0.62 18.11
N PHE A 58 -0.59 0.45 17.55
CA PHE A 58 -0.71 0.72 16.11
C PHE A 58 -0.13 -0.40 15.24
N ASP A 59 0.92 -1.08 15.69
CA ASP A 59 1.48 -2.22 14.93
C ASP A 59 0.48 -3.39 14.82
N ASN A 60 -0.28 -3.66 15.88
CA ASN A 60 -1.35 -4.66 15.86
C ASN A 60 -2.51 -4.22 14.94
N VAL A 61 -2.86 -2.93 14.96
CA VAL A 61 -3.85 -2.37 14.03
C VAL A 61 -3.44 -2.60 12.58
N VAL A 62 -2.18 -2.33 12.23
CA VAL A 62 -1.68 -2.54 10.87
C VAL A 62 -1.72 -4.01 10.47
N GLU A 63 -1.30 -4.92 11.36
CA GLU A 63 -1.35 -6.36 11.13
C GLU A 63 -2.78 -6.83 10.82
N VAL A 64 -3.74 -6.52 11.69
CA VAL A 64 -5.15 -6.90 11.55
C VAL A 64 -5.78 -6.33 10.27
N VAL A 65 -5.44 -5.09 9.92
CA VAL A 65 -5.91 -4.45 8.69
C VAL A 65 -5.39 -5.20 7.47
N LEU A 66 -4.10 -5.53 7.45
CA LEU A 66 -3.46 -6.19 6.31
C LEU A 66 -3.86 -7.66 6.17
N GLU A 67 -4.20 -8.36 7.26
CA GLU A 67 -4.80 -9.70 7.22
C GLU A 67 -6.17 -9.71 6.50
N ASN A 68 -6.94 -8.62 6.65
CA ASN A 68 -8.23 -8.45 6.01
C ASN A 68 -8.14 -7.72 4.66
N TYR A 69 -6.95 -7.29 4.25
CA TYR A 69 -6.74 -6.59 2.99
C TYR A 69 -6.77 -7.58 1.84
N LYS A 70 -7.62 -7.32 0.84
CA LYS A 70 -7.64 -8.09 -0.39
C LYS A 70 -7.36 -7.19 -1.58
N PRO A 71 -6.24 -7.40 -2.30
CA PRO A 71 -6.00 -6.72 -3.57
C PRO A 71 -7.20 -6.88 -4.50
N GLN A 72 -7.76 -5.76 -4.97
CA GLN A 72 -8.67 -5.81 -6.10
C GLN A 72 -7.84 -6.05 -7.36
N ARG A 73 -7.89 -7.28 -7.87
CA ARG A 73 -7.39 -7.54 -9.21
C ARG A 73 -8.35 -6.86 -10.18
N ALA A 74 -7.81 -6.03 -11.08
CA ALA A 74 -8.48 -5.84 -12.35
C ALA A 74 -8.53 -7.23 -13.01
N GLN A 75 -9.66 -7.92 -12.90
CA GLN A 75 -9.96 -8.94 -13.89
C GLN A 75 -10.20 -8.15 -15.17
N ILE A 76 -9.18 -8.07 -16.02
CA ILE A 76 -9.45 -8.04 -17.46
C ILE A 76 -9.97 -9.44 -17.76
N ASP A 77 -11.23 -9.68 -17.41
CA ASP A 77 -11.91 -10.91 -17.77
C ASP A 77 -12.08 -10.88 -19.29
N ASP A 78 -11.73 -11.99 -19.92
CA ASP A 78 -11.89 -12.30 -21.34
C ASP A 78 -13.37 -12.31 -21.75
N GLN A 79 -14.07 -11.19 -21.60
CA GLN A 79 -15.39 -10.97 -22.20
C GLN A 79 -15.26 -10.22 -23.54
N VAL A 80 -14.26 -10.61 -24.34
CA VAL A 80 -14.37 -10.49 -25.79
C VAL A 80 -15.31 -11.58 -26.27
N THR A 81 -16.61 -11.31 -26.21
CA THR A 81 -17.61 -11.58 -27.25
C THR A 81 -18.99 -11.54 -26.63
N LYS A 82 -19.67 -10.40 -26.71
CA LYS A 82 -20.96 -10.24 -27.41
C LYS A 82 -21.16 -8.77 -27.74
N VAL A 83 -20.86 -8.40 -28.98
CA VAL A 83 -21.41 -7.20 -29.60
C VAL A 83 -22.90 -7.46 -29.84
N PRO A 84 -23.81 -6.56 -29.45
CA PRO A 84 -24.96 -6.24 -30.27
C PRO A 84 -24.68 -4.91 -30.95
N ASP A 85 -24.73 -4.95 -32.28
CA ASP A 85 -24.67 -3.79 -33.14
C ASP A 85 -25.63 -2.70 -32.67
N ASN A 86 -25.13 -1.48 -32.54
CA ASN A 86 -25.87 -0.32 -33.01
C ASN A 86 -24.93 0.86 -33.23
N GLU A 87 -24.94 1.31 -34.48
CA GLU A 87 -24.38 2.55 -34.98
C GLU A 87 -24.89 3.73 -34.16
N PHE A 88 -23.99 4.53 -33.59
CA PHE A 88 -24.07 5.99 -33.63
C PHE A 88 -22.68 6.56 -33.31
N ALA A 89 -22.07 7.16 -34.32
CA ALA A 89 -20.79 7.82 -34.23
C ALA A 89 -20.87 9.09 -33.38
N GLN A 90 -20.00 9.20 -32.38
CA GLN A 90 -19.46 10.47 -31.92
C GLN A 90 -17.98 10.27 -31.56
N GLU A 91 -17.12 10.91 -32.34
CA GLU A 91 -15.68 11.00 -32.10
C GLU A 91 -15.42 11.72 -30.77
N VAL A 92 -14.83 11.02 -29.81
CA VAL A 92 -14.25 11.58 -28.58
C VAL A 92 -12.73 11.37 -28.65
N PRO A 93 -11.88 12.33 -28.25
CA PRO A 93 -10.45 12.26 -28.48
C PRO A 93 -9.83 11.06 -27.76
N LYS A 94 -8.93 10.36 -28.45
CA LYS A 94 -8.09 9.30 -27.89
C LYS A 94 -7.16 9.90 -26.84
N THR A 95 -7.59 9.95 -25.59
CA THR A 95 -6.66 9.98 -24.46
C THR A 95 -5.97 8.63 -24.43
N GLU A 96 -4.64 8.64 -24.49
CA GLU A 96 -3.80 7.46 -24.31
C GLU A 96 -4.22 6.79 -22.99
N GLU A 97 -4.92 5.66 -23.09
CA GLU A 97 -5.23 4.82 -21.94
C GLU A 97 -3.89 4.29 -21.42
N ASN A 98 -3.45 4.83 -20.29
CA ASN A 98 -2.42 4.22 -19.46
C ASN A 98 -2.91 2.81 -19.10
N ASN A 99 -2.45 1.82 -19.86
CA ASN A 99 -2.70 0.39 -19.63
C ASN A 99 -1.89 -0.09 -18.42
N SER A 100 -2.06 0.55 -17.27
CA SER A 100 -1.56 0.02 -16.01
C SER A 100 -2.36 -1.25 -15.69
N PRO A 101 -1.71 -2.40 -15.47
CA PRO A 101 -2.42 -3.62 -15.06
C PRO A 101 -3.03 -3.51 -13.65
N PHE A 102 -2.81 -2.39 -12.95
CA PHE A 102 -3.27 -2.10 -11.61
C PHE A 102 -4.38 -1.03 -11.65
N VAL A 103 -5.65 -1.48 -11.71
CA VAL A 103 -6.79 -0.57 -11.47
C VAL A 103 -6.95 -0.38 -9.98
N ILE A 104 -6.39 0.70 -9.44
CA ILE A 104 -6.69 1.14 -8.09
C ILE A 104 -8.10 1.76 -8.12
N ILE A 105 -9.09 1.08 -7.55
CA ILE A 105 -10.41 1.68 -7.39
C ILE A 105 -10.31 2.79 -6.35
N GLU A 106 -10.58 4.02 -6.79
CA GLU A 106 -10.63 5.18 -5.91
C GLU A 106 -11.73 4.97 -4.85
N ILE A 107 -11.33 5.03 -3.58
CA ILE A 107 -12.26 4.91 -2.46
C ILE A 107 -12.75 6.31 -2.10
N PRO A 108 -14.06 6.50 -1.80
CA PRO A 108 -14.57 7.77 -1.34
C PRO A 108 -13.79 8.32 -0.15
N THR A 109 -13.70 9.63 -0.03
CA THR A 109 -13.02 10.26 1.12
C THR A 109 -13.74 9.91 2.43
N TRP A 110 -13.01 9.91 3.54
CA TRP A 110 -13.58 9.66 4.87
C TRP A 110 -14.80 10.52 5.17
N GLU A 111 -14.76 11.80 4.79
CA GLU A 111 -15.85 12.76 4.98
C GLU A 111 -17.10 12.44 4.14
N SER A 112 -16.93 11.71 3.03
CA SER A 112 -18.03 11.16 2.24
C SER A 112 -18.58 9.87 2.86
N ILE A 113 -17.72 9.05 3.45
CA ILE A 113 -18.08 7.75 4.07
C ILE A 113 -18.81 7.95 5.39
N VAL A 114 -18.34 8.86 6.25
CA VAL A 114 -18.90 9.09 7.59
C VAL A 114 -19.38 10.53 7.71
N ASN A 115 -20.66 10.71 8.01
CA ASN A 115 -21.24 12.03 8.22
C ASN A 115 -20.92 12.59 9.62
N ALA A 116 -21.17 13.88 9.83
CA ALA A 116 -20.90 14.58 11.10
C ALA A 116 -21.63 14.00 12.33
N LYS A 117 -22.64 13.14 12.14
CA LYS A 117 -23.36 12.43 13.21
C LYS A 117 -22.81 11.01 13.46
N GLY A 118 -21.75 10.60 12.76
CA GLY A 118 -21.16 9.26 12.84
C GLY A 118 -21.90 8.19 12.03
N GLY A 119 -22.84 8.58 11.17
CA GLY A 119 -23.54 7.64 10.28
C GLY A 119 -22.70 7.30 9.04
N VAL A 120 -22.75 6.04 8.62
CA VAL A 120 -22.05 5.53 7.43
C VAL A 120 -22.92 5.71 6.18
N ASN A 121 -22.37 6.35 5.15
CA ASN A 121 -23.00 6.59 3.85
C ASN A 121 -22.45 5.64 2.78
N LEU A 122 -22.45 4.35 3.05
CA LEU A 122 -22.10 3.31 2.09
C LEU A 122 -23.33 2.44 1.78
N PRO A 123 -23.40 1.81 0.60
CA PRO A 123 -24.35 0.73 0.35
C PRO A 123 -24.29 -0.32 1.47
N THR A 124 -25.44 -0.92 1.79
CA THR A 124 -25.52 -1.86 2.92
C THR A 124 -24.62 -3.09 2.75
N GLU A 125 -24.38 -3.51 1.51
CA GLU A 125 -23.45 -4.61 1.20
C GLU A 125 -21.99 -4.20 1.43
N ASP A 126 -21.61 -3.01 0.95
CA ASP A 126 -20.27 -2.43 1.12
C ASP A 126 -19.94 -2.20 2.60
N ALA A 127 -20.90 -1.71 3.39
CA ALA A 127 -20.73 -1.52 4.83
C ALA A 127 -20.50 -2.84 5.59
N LYS A 128 -20.88 -3.99 5.01
CA LYS A 128 -20.67 -5.32 5.57
C LYS A 128 -19.43 -6.03 5.01
N ASP A 129 -18.71 -5.43 4.07
CA ASP A 129 -17.51 -6.03 3.48
C ASP A 129 -16.26 -5.65 4.30
N PRO A 130 -15.64 -6.60 5.04
CA PRO A 130 -14.40 -6.33 5.76
C PRO A 130 -13.25 -5.93 4.82
N LYS A 131 -13.26 -6.37 3.56
CA LYS A 131 -12.19 -6.03 2.60
C LYS A 131 -12.25 -4.56 2.18
N LEU A 132 -13.45 -4.00 2.09
CA LEU A 132 -13.60 -2.57 1.82
C LEU A 132 -13.07 -1.76 3.01
N TRP A 133 -13.46 -2.14 4.24
CA TRP A 133 -13.00 -1.44 5.43
C TRP A 133 -11.49 -1.54 5.66
N SER A 134 -10.86 -2.68 5.35
CA SER A 134 -9.40 -2.78 5.42
C SER A 134 -8.70 -1.86 4.42
N ARG A 135 -9.23 -1.70 3.20
CA ARG A 135 -8.71 -0.69 2.27
C ARG A 135 -8.95 0.74 2.77
N ILE A 136 -10.13 1.05 3.31
CA ILE A 136 -10.40 2.35 3.95
C ILE A 136 -9.41 2.62 5.09
N CYS A 137 -9.05 1.61 5.89
CA CYS A 137 -8.01 1.74 6.91
C CYS A 137 -6.65 2.13 6.30
N VAL A 138 -6.19 1.44 5.26
CA VAL A 138 -4.95 1.78 4.53
C VAL A 138 -5.00 3.21 4.00
N HIS A 139 -6.15 3.62 3.46
CA HIS A 139 -6.35 4.97 2.95
C HIS A 139 -6.27 6.02 4.07
N ASN A 140 -6.92 5.76 5.21
CA ASN A 140 -6.84 6.62 6.37
C ASN A 140 -5.41 6.69 6.93
N MET A 141 -4.65 5.60 6.91
CA MET A 141 -3.23 5.60 7.30
C MET A 141 -2.38 6.51 6.39
N ALA A 142 -2.60 6.47 5.08
CA ALA A 142 -1.90 7.35 4.14
C ALA A 142 -2.29 8.82 4.33
N LYS A 143 -3.58 9.12 4.49
CA LYS A 143 -4.10 10.48 4.70
C LYS A 143 -3.70 11.08 6.05
N PHE A 144 -3.61 10.25 7.09
CA PHE A 144 -3.10 10.61 8.41
C PHE A 144 -1.66 11.15 8.33
N ALA A 145 -0.85 10.62 7.43
CA ALA A 145 0.59 10.81 7.41
C ALA A 145 1.06 12.16 6.83
N ARG A 146 0.54 13.28 7.36
CA ARG A 146 0.89 14.66 6.94
C ARG A 146 2.35 15.00 7.25
N GLU A 147 2.88 14.48 8.36
CA GLU A 147 4.24 14.71 8.80
C GLU A 147 5.17 13.55 8.41
N ALA A 148 6.41 13.87 8.00
CA ALA A 148 7.39 12.90 7.55
C ALA A 148 7.74 11.82 8.61
N THR A 149 7.76 12.20 9.88
CA THR A 149 8.00 11.29 11.02
C THR A 149 6.85 10.30 11.22
N THR A 150 5.61 10.78 11.11
CA THR A 150 4.39 9.97 11.19
C THR A 150 4.31 9.01 10.01
N PHE A 151 4.55 9.50 8.79
CA PHE A 151 4.58 8.65 7.59
C PHE A 151 5.64 7.55 7.69
N ARG A 152 6.82 7.90 8.19
CA ARG A 152 7.88 6.92 8.46
C ARG A 152 7.42 5.85 9.46
N ARG A 153 6.81 6.23 10.58
CA ARG A 153 6.35 5.27 11.61
C ARG A 153 5.29 4.31 11.07
N ILE A 154 4.41 4.80 10.21
CA ILE A 154 3.35 4.02 9.55
C ILE A 154 3.96 3.03 8.56
N LEU A 155 4.81 3.50 7.64
CA LEU A 155 5.46 2.63 6.66
C LEU A 155 6.38 1.59 7.31
N GLU A 156 7.10 1.95 8.38
CA GLU A 156 7.92 0.99 9.14
C GLU A 156 7.07 -0.11 9.79
N SER A 157 5.81 0.19 10.15
CA SER A 157 4.84 -0.81 10.63
C SER A 157 4.36 -1.71 9.48
N VAL A 158 3.92 -1.10 8.38
CA VAL A 158 3.42 -1.78 7.18
C VAL A 158 4.47 -2.73 6.59
N PHE A 159 5.72 -2.28 6.44
CA PHE A 159 6.79 -3.12 5.92
C PHE A 159 7.09 -4.33 6.80
N ARG A 160 6.88 -4.22 8.12
CA ARG A 160 7.09 -5.34 9.04
C ARG A 160 6.09 -6.47 8.81
N CYS A 161 4.89 -6.16 8.33
CA CYS A 161 3.89 -7.14 7.96
C CYS A 161 4.23 -7.89 6.66
N PHE A 162 5.11 -7.34 5.81
CA PHE A 162 5.54 -7.97 4.56
C PHE A 162 6.78 -8.86 4.77
N GLY A 163 6.66 -9.88 5.61
CA GLY A 163 7.79 -10.71 6.05
C GLY A 163 8.29 -11.76 5.04
N SER A 164 7.57 -12.00 3.94
CA SER A 164 7.92 -13.02 2.93
C SER A 164 8.11 -12.41 1.54
N SER A 165 8.95 -13.06 0.72
CA SER A 165 9.13 -12.67 -0.69
C SER A 165 7.84 -12.72 -1.50
N SER A 166 6.91 -13.62 -1.16
CA SER A 166 5.59 -13.69 -1.80
C SER A 166 4.76 -12.42 -1.59
N SER A 167 4.85 -11.78 -0.42
CA SER A 167 4.16 -10.51 -0.16
C SER A 167 4.72 -9.38 -1.02
N TRP A 168 6.01 -9.43 -1.37
CA TRP A 168 6.68 -8.45 -2.21
C TRP A 168 6.65 -8.76 -3.70
N SER A 169 5.92 -9.79 -4.13
CA SER A 169 5.85 -10.15 -5.55
C SER A 169 5.47 -8.94 -6.41
N PRO A 170 6.20 -8.65 -7.51
CA PRO A 170 5.78 -7.62 -8.47
C PRO A 170 4.49 -8.00 -9.20
N ASP A 171 4.18 -9.30 -9.25
CA ASP A 171 2.97 -9.85 -9.87
C ASP A 171 1.76 -9.78 -8.91
N ASN A 172 1.40 -8.59 -8.44
CA ASN A 172 0.30 -8.33 -7.48
C ASN A 172 0.52 -8.91 -6.06
N GLY A 173 1.73 -8.82 -5.53
CA GLY A 173 1.99 -9.05 -4.11
C GLY A 173 1.22 -8.08 -3.22
N LEU A 174 0.89 -8.50 -1.99
CA LEU A 174 0.19 -7.67 -1.01
C LEU A 174 0.87 -6.32 -0.81
N ALA A 175 2.21 -6.31 -0.74
CA ALA A 175 3.00 -5.10 -0.56
C ALA A 175 2.79 -4.12 -1.70
N LEU A 176 2.85 -4.58 -2.95
CA LEU A 176 2.65 -3.72 -4.11
C LEU A 176 1.28 -3.06 -4.09
N CYS A 177 0.22 -3.83 -3.85
CA CYS A 177 -1.15 -3.31 -3.86
C CYS A 177 -1.40 -2.29 -2.74
N VAL A 178 -0.92 -2.57 -1.52
CA VAL A 178 -1.05 -1.65 -0.39
C VAL A 178 -0.26 -0.35 -0.65
N LEU A 179 0.95 -0.45 -1.17
CA LEU A 179 1.80 0.73 -1.42
C LEU A 179 1.27 1.58 -2.58
N LEU A 180 0.66 0.96 -3.60
CA LEU A 180 -0.05 1.66 -4.66
C LEU A 180 -1.30 2.40 -4.13
N ASP A 181 -2.13 1.76 -3.30
CA ASP A 181 -3.27 2.42 -2.62
C ASP A 181 -2.79 3.63 -1.77
N MET A 182 -1.68 3.47 -1.05
CA MET A 182 -1.08 4.58 -0.28
C MET A 182 -0.52 5.67 -1.20
N GLN A 183 0.15 5.31 -2.29
CA GLN A 183 0.75 6.26 -3.24
C GLN A 183 -0.31 7.16 -3.88
N LEU A 184 -1.43 6.59 -4.35
CA LEU A 184 -2.52 7.35 -4.97
C LEU A 184 -2.96 8.55 -4.11
N LEU A 185 -3.09 8.33 -2.80
CA LEU A 185 -3.54 9.38 -1.86
C LEU A 185 -2.43 10.38 -1.53
N VAL A 186 -1.21 9.89 -1.40
CA VAL A 186 -0.02 10.70 -1.13
C VAL A 186 0.23 11.65 -2.31
N GLU A 187 0.05 11.19 -3.55
CA GLU A 187 0.14 12.00 -4.78
C GLU A 187 -0.94 13.08 -4.87
N HIS A 188 -2.21 12.74 -4.57
CA HIS A 188 -3.29 13.73 -4.53
C HIS A 188 -3.03 14.86 -3.52
N SER A 189 -2.28 14.57 -2.45
CA SER A 189 -1.89 15.56 -1.44
C SER A 189 -0.60 16.33 -1.75
N GLY A 190 0.18 15.90 -2.77
CA GLY A 190 1.46 16.51 -3.17
C GLY A 190 2.61 16.36 -2.16
N LEU A 191 2.46 15.51 -1.13
CA LEU A 191 3.42 15.35 -0.04
C LEU A 191 4.12 13.99 -0.11
N ASN A 192 5.27 13.85 0.54
CA ASN A 192 5.86 12.57 1.00
C ASN A 192 6.15 11.43 -0.01
N MET A 193 5.92 11.59 -1.31
CA MET A 193 6.21 10.50 -2.26
C MET A 193 7.70 10.12 -2.30
N HIS A 194 8.58 11.10 -2.30
CA HIS A 194 10.02 10.89 -2.19
C HIS A 194 10.40 10.13 -0.89
N LEU A 195 9.60 10.25 0.18
CA LEU A 195 9.81 9.51 1.42
C LEU A 195 9.41 8.04 1.27
N LEU A 196 8.36 7.71 0.52
CA LEU A 196 7.97 6.31 0.29
C LEU A 196 9.12 5.54 -0.37
N LEU A 197 9.64 6.05 -1.48
CA LEU A 197 10.79 5.46 -2.19
C LEU A 197 12.04 5.43 -1.30
N ALA A 198 12.36 6.52 -0.60
CA ALA A 198 13.52 6.55 0.30
C ALA A 198 13.40 5.53 1.46
N LEU A 199 12.20 5.30 1.99
CA LEU A 199 11.97 4.33 3.05
C LEU A 199 12.03 2.88 2.55
N LEU A 200 11.58 2.61 1.33
CA LEU A 200 11.79 1.31 0.67
C LEU A 200 13.28 1.01 0.50
N ILE A 201 14.06 2.00 0.07
CA ILE A 201 15.51 1.85 -0.11
C ILE A 201 16.19 1.58 1.23
N LYS A 202 15.85 2.37 2.26
CA LYS A 202 16.35 2.13 3.62
C LYS A 202 15.96 0.73 4.14
N HIS A 203 14.77 0.23 3.77
CA HIS A 203 14.33 -1.12 4.12
C HIS A 203 15.21 -2.19 3.44
N ILE A 204 15.53 -2.03 2.15
CA ILE A 204 16.46 -2.91 1.40
C ILE A 204 17.86 -2.92 2.02
N GLU A 205 18.36 -1.75 2.46
CA GLU A 205 19.69 -1.58 3.06
C GLU A 205 19.81 -2.16 4.48
N ASN A 206 18.70 -2.57 5.09
CA ASN A 206 18.72 -3.17 6.41
C ASN A 206 19.62 -4.43 6.39
N LYS A 207 20.53 -4.54 7.36
CA LYS A 207 21.44 -5.68 7.48
C LYS A 207 20.72 -7.04 7.53
N ALA A 208 19.48 -7.07 8.01
CA ALA A 208 18.64 -8.27 7.98
C ALA A 208 18.33 -8.75 6.55
N MET A 209 18.15 -7.82 5.60
CA MET A 209 17.79 -8.09 4.21
C MET A 209 18.96 -8.62 3.36
N VAL A 210 20.21 -8.40 3.79
CA VAL A 210 21.41 -8.92 3.11
C VAL A 210 21.37 -10.46 2.99
N LYS A 211 20.68 -11.15 3.91
CA LYS A 211 20.53 -12.61 3.91
C LYS A 211 19.35 -13.11 3.06
N GLN A 212 18.50 -12.22 2.56
CA GLN A 212 17.29 -12.54 1.81
C GLN A 212 17.32 -11.85 0.45
N PRO A 213 18.24 -12.28 -0.42
CA PRO A 213 18.54 -11.47 -1.58
C PRO A 213 17.33 -11.54 -2.55
N ASP A 214 16.58 -12.65 -2.65
CA ASP A 214 15.38 -12.70 -3.52
C ASP A 214 14.31 -11.70 -3.09
N MET A 215 14.13 -11.52 -1.78
CA MET A 215 13.25 -10.49 -1.24
C MET A 215 13.74 -9.08 -1.57
N GLN A 216 15.07 -8.84 -1.56
CA GLN A 216 15.63 -7.58 -2.04
C GLN A 216 15.32 -7.35 -3.52
N LEU A 217 15.34 -8.38 -4.39
CA LEU A 217 14.91 -8.23 -5.79
C LEU A 217 13.45 -7.79 -5.86
N SER A 218 12.58 -8.51 -5.17
CA SER A 218 11.14 -8.24 -5.18
C SER A 218 10.83 -6.82 -4.69
N ILE A 219 11.49 -6.33 -3.63
CA ILE A 219 11.30 -4.95 -3.15
C ILE A 219 11.79 -3.92 -4.18
N VAL A 220 12.90 -4.20 -4.89
CA VAL A 220 13.41 -3.33 -5.96
C VAL A 220 12.43 -3.27 -7.15
N GLU A 221 11.90 -4.41 -7.57
CA GLU A 221 10.88 -4.49 -8.62
C GLU A 221 9.60 -3.74 -8.20
N VAL A 222 9.17 -3.86 -6.94
CA VAL A 222 8.05 -3.06 -6.40
C VAL A 222 8.36 -1.57 -6.39
N ALA A 223 9.57 -1.16 -6.00
CA ALA A 223 9.99 0.25 -6.03
C ALA A 223 10.01 0.82 -7.46
N ALA A 224 10.41 0.02 -8.45
CA ALA A 224 10.37 0.39 -9.86
C ALA A 224 8.94 0.64 -10.34
N ILE A 225 8.02 -0.29 -10.04
CA ILE A 225 6.60 -0.14 -10.39
C ILE A 225 5.99 1.11 -9.72
N LEU A 226 6.29 1.35 -8.44
CA LEU A 226 5.81 2.56 -7.75
C LEU A 226 6.35 3.86 -8.38
N ALA A 227 7.61 3.86 -8.81
CA ALA A 227 8.20 5.00 -9.51
C ALA A 227 7.55 5.22 -10.88
N GLU A 228 7.36 4.17 -11.68
CA GLU A 228 6.71 4.22 -13.00
C GLU A 228 5.24 4.66 -12.92
N GLN A 229 4.49 4.20 -11.92
CA GLN A 229 3.10 4.58 -11.73
C GLN A 229 2.93 5.99 -11.14
N SER A 230 4.02 6.71 -10.93
CA SER A 230 3.99 8.03 -10.33
C SER A 230 3.62 9.15 -11.29
N ASN A 231 2.73 10.03 -10.85
CA ASN A 231 2.53 11.32 -11.52
C ASN A 231 3.42 12.45 -10.97
N ALA A 232 4.25 12.17 -9.95
CA ALA A 232 5.09 13.18 -9.31
C ALA A 232 6.36 13.43 -10.13
N GLN A 233 6.70 14.71 -10.34
CA GLN A 233 7.99 15.06 -10.94
C GLN A 233 9.14 14.51 -10.09
N ALA A 234 10.11 13.85 -10.74
CA ALA A 234 11.30 13.31 -10.10
C ALA A 234 12.01 14.38 -9.25
N SER A 235 11.92 14.25 -7.93
CA SER A 235 12.57 15.18 -7.01
C SER A 235 14.05 14.85 -6.88
N VAL A 236 14.88 15.84 -6.52
CA VAL A 236 16.31 15.62 -6.22
C VAL A 236 16.50 14.53 -5.15
N ALA A 237 15.60 14.46 -4.17
CA ALA A 237 15.62 13.42 -3.15
C ALA A 237 15.31 12.03 -3.72
N THR A 238 14.35 11.93 -4.64
CA THR A 238 14.01 10.69 -5.36
C THR A 238 15.19 10.18 -6.18
N ILE A 239 15.80 11.05 -6.98
CA ILE A 239 16.97 10.72 -7.82
C ILE A 239 18.16 10.29 -6.94
N GLY A 240 18.37 10.98 -5.82
CA GLY A 240 19.40 10.64 -4.84
C GLY A 240 19.18 9.25 -4.23
N ALA A 241 17.95 8.95 -3.83
CA ALA A 241 17.57 7.66 -3.26
C ALA A 241 17.78 6.53 -4.28
N ILE A 242 17.30 6.69 -5.53
CA ILE A 242 17.51 5.72 -6.61
C ILE A 242 19.01 5.51 -6.86
N SER A 243 19.81 6.58 -6.90
CA SER A 243 21.26 6.49 -7.05
C SER A 243 21.94 5.72 -5.92
N ASP A 244 21.47 5.90 -4.69
CA ASP A 244 21.94 5.18 -3.51
C ASP A 244 21.57 3.69 -3.58
N LEU A 245 20.34 3.37 -3.99
CA LEU A 245 19.89 2.01 -4.26
C LEU A 245 20.75 1.34 -5.33
N VAL A 246 20.97 2.00 -6.47
CA VAL A 246 21.83 1.52 -7.56
C VAL A 246 23.23 1.21 -7.03
N ARG A 247 23.78 2.10 -6.18
CA ARG A 247 25.11 1.90 -5.59
C ARG A 247 25.13 0.74 -4.61
N HIS A 248 24.10 0.60 -3.77
CA HIS A 248 23.97 -0.50 -2.81
C HIS A 248 23.87 -1.84 -3.55
N LEU A 249 22.96 -1.95 -4.52
CA LEU A 249 22.76 -3.15 -5.32
C LEU A 249 24.04 -3.48 -6.11
N LYS A 250 24.66 -2.51 -6.78
CA LYS A 250 25.96 -2.74 -7.44
C LYS A 250 27.00 -3.27 -6.45
N ARG A 251 27.12 -2.76 -5.23
CA ARG A 251 28.07 -3.31 -4.24
C ARG A 251 27.73 -4.72 -3.79
N THR A 252 26.46 -4.99 -3.48
CA THR A 252 26.00 -6.30 -2.97
C THR A 252 26.06 -7.38 -4.06
N PHE A 253 25.82 -7.03 -5.33
CA PHE A 253 25.75 -7.97 -6.47
C PHE A 253 27.01 -7.98 -7.35
N HIS A 254 27.88 -6.97 -7.32
CA HIS A 254 29.18 -7.03 -8.02
C HIS A 254 30.12 -8.07 -7.40
N ILE A 255 29.88 -8.48 -6.15
CA ILE A 255 30.51 -9.63 -5.50
C ILE A 255 30.20 -10.95 -6.26
N THR A 256 29.19 -10.98 -7.13
CA THR A 256 28.74 -12.16 -7.89
C THR A 256 29.15 -12.16 -9.37
N LEU A 257 29.72 -11.06 -9.88
CA LEU A 257 30.16 -10.91 -11.28
C LEU A 257 31.49 -11.66 -11.48
N GLY A 258 31.36 -12.93 -11.88
CA GLY A 258 32.44 -13.92 -11.97
C GLY A 258 31.99 -15.33 -11.60
N SER A 259 30.77 -15.48 -11.06
CA SER A 259 30.16 -16.79 -10.82
C SER A 259 29.81 -17.51 -12.13
N LYS A 260 30.07 -18.81 -12.19
CA LYS A 260 29.58 -19.70 -13.28
C LYS A 260 28.13 -20.16 -13.06
N ASP A 261 27.51 -19.71 -11.98
CA ASP A 261 26.13 -20.06 -11.63
C ASP A 261 25.14 -19.32 -12.52
N VAL A 262 24.41 -20.08 -13.32
CA VAL A 262 23.44 -19.60 -14.31
C VAL A 262 22.26 -18.89 -13.65
N GLU A 263 21.82 -19.33 -12.46
CA GLU A 263 20.71 -18.67 -11.75
C GLU A 263 21.15 -17.29 -11.23
N LEU A 264 22.36 -17.19 -10.69
CA LEU A 264 22.93 -15.92 -10.25
C LEU A 264 23.10 -14.93 -11.41
N VAL A 265 23.51 -15.40 -12.60
CA VAL A 265 23.62 -14.54 -13.79
C VAL A 265 22.26 -14.03 -14.25
N LYS A 266 21.27 -14.92 -14.44
CA LYS A 266 19.90 -14.55 -14.86
C LYS A 266 19.27 -13.56 -13.88
N ARG A 267 19.54 -13.74 -12.60
CA ARG A 267 19.06 -12.87 -11.54
C ARG A 267 19.73 -11.49 -11.58
N ASN A 268 21.04 -11.42 -11.78
CA ASN A 268 21.75 -10.16 -11.96
C ASN A 268 21.25 -9.37 -13.17
N GLU A 269 20.85 -10.04 -14.25
CA GLU A 269 20.22 -9.39 -15.40
C GLU A 269 18.86 -8.78 -15.06
N LYS A 270 18.01 -9.49 -14.31
CA LYS A 270 16.73 -8.94 -13.81
C LYS A 270 16.93 -7.70 -12.94
N TYR A 271 17.89 -7.74 -12.01
CA TYR A 271 18.23 -6.59 -11.19
C TYR A 271 18.64 -5.38 -12.02
N ARG A 272 19.56 -5.58 -12.98
CA ARG A 272 20.02 -4.49 -13.84
C ARG A 272 18.83 -3.87 -14.58
N LYS A 273 17.93 -4.71 -15.11
CA LYS A 273 16.73 -4.25 -15.79
C LYS A 273 15.82 -3.41 -14.88
N ALA A 274 15.48 -3.90 -13.69
CA ALA A 274 14.63 -3.16 -12.74
C ALA A 274 15.26 -1.83 -12.27
N ILE A 275 16.59 -1.81 -12.12
CA ILE A 275 17.33 -0.59 -11.79
C ILE A 275 17.28 0.42 -12.95
N ASP A 276 17.50 -0.05 -14.18
CA ASP A 276 17.46 0.80 -15.36
C ASP A 276 16.04 1.39 -15.55
N GLU A 277 14.98 0.62 -15.27
CA GLU A 277 13.59 1.09 -15.26
C GLU A 277 13.38 2.22 -14.23
N CYS A 278 13.94 2.12 -13.02
CA CYS A 278 13.89 3.21 -12.04
C CYS A 278 14.64 4.49 -12.47
N LEU A 279 15.60 4.41 -13.39
CA LEU A 279 16.49 5.52 -13.76
C LEU A 279 16.04 6.30 -15.00
N VAL A 280 15.16 5.71 -15.82
CA VAL A 280 14.67 6.31 -17.07
C VAL A 280 13.48 7.25 -16.82
N GLU A 281 12.75 7.06 -15.71
CA GLU A 281 11.67 7.92 -15.21
C GLU A 281 12.18 9.09 -14.35
#